data_AF-A0A1C9WYB2-F1
#
_entry.id   AF-A0A1C9WYB2-F1
#
_cell.length_a   1.000
_cell.length_b   1.000
_cell.length_c   1.000
_cell.angle_alpha   90.00
_cell.angle_beta   90.00
_cell.angle_gamma   90.00
#
_symmetry.space_group_name_H-M   'P 1'
#
loop_
_entity.id
_entity.type
_entity.pdbx_description
1 polymer ?
#
loop_
_entity_poly.entity_id
_entity_poly.type
_entity_poly.pdbx_seq_one_letter_code
_entity_poly.pdbx_strand_id
1 'polypeptide(L)'
;MTESVKDRVYAAAERISAERRPTVSTVRAAAGVSNADATRYLKEWSDERQAAGSQLAATPATLLEAAARLAGTAWAEASGLADARHASVEATWAQERKDRDAEIAELVADLDRLTEEKDTAVSALAARVEELQGQLAVLAAEVEESRATERAVAAEAAETATKLAAADARDTAMQAAYEALLARIAPAGPGAADQGTDHVEDQ
;
A
#
# COMPACT_ATOMS: atom_id res chain seq x y z
N MET A 1 -14.69 84.62 42.81
CA MET A 1 -15.42 85.08 41.61
C MET A 1 -16.49 84.04 41.35
N THR A 2 -17.77 84.39 41.47
CA THR A 2 -18.87 83.43 41.28
C THR A 2 -18.99 83.11 39.79
N GLU A 3 -18.66 81.88 39.40
CA GLU A 3 -18.82 81.39 38.02
C GLU A 3 -20.27 81.59 37.57
N SER A 4 -20.46 82.13 36.36
CA SER A 4 -21.80 82.33 35.80
C SER A 4 -22.55 81.01 35.70
N VAL A 5 -23.87 81.06 35.79
CA VAL A 5 -24.74 79.90 35.55
C VAL A 5 -24.48 79.29 34.16
N LYS A 6 -24.18 80.14 33.16
CA LYS A 6 -23.80 79.70 31.81
C LYS A 6 -22.50 78.89 31.81
N ASP A 7 -21.45 79.40 32.45
CA ASP A 7 -20.12 78.77 32.46
C ASP A 7 -20.14 77.39 33.12
N ARG A 8 -20.91 77.25 34.22
CA ARG A 8 -21.08 75.96 34.90
C ARG A 8 -21.81 74.94 34.04
N VAL A 9 -22.83 75.37 33.30
CA VAL A 9 -23.56 74.50 32.36
C VAL A 9 -22.66 74.07 31.21
N TYR A 10 -21.87 74.98 30.64
CA TYR A 10 -20.93 74.69 29.55
C TYR A 10 -19.83 73.73 30.00
N ALA A 11 -19.20 73.98 31.16
CA ALA A 11 -18.18 73.10 31.72
C ALA A 11 -18.73 71.71 32.09
N ALA A 12 -19.99 71.62 32.53
CA ALA A 12 -20.66 70.34 32.75
C ALA A 12 -20.98 69.62 31.44
N ALA A 13 -21.47 70.34 30.42
CA ALA A 13 -21.76 69.80 29.11
C ALA A 13 -20.48 69.26 28.43
N GLU A 14 -19.38 70.01 28.47
CA GLU A 14 -18.08 69.57 27.92
C GLU A 14 -17.57 68.28 28.57
N ARG A 15 -17.55 68.23 29.92
CA ARG A 15 -17.13 67.02 30.64
C ARG A 15 -18.00 65.81 30.31
N ILE A 16 -19.32 65.98 30.25
CA ILE A 16 -20.23 64.87 29.93
C ILE A 16 -20.03 64.44 28.47
N SER A 17 -19.82 65.40 27.56
CA SER A 17 -19.69 65.16 26.12
C SER A 17 -18.47 64.33 25.73
N ALA A 18 -17.44 64.28 26.58
CA ALA A 18 -16.27 63.44 26.38
C ALA A 18 -16.61 61.93 26.42
N GLU A 19 -17.64 61.56 27.17
CA GLU A 19 -18.03 60.15 27.38
C GLU A 19 -19.37 59.82 26.73
N ARG A 20 -20.33 60.75 26.72
CA ARG A 20 -21.70 60.51 26.25
C ARG A 20 -22.42 61.79 25.85
N ARG A 21 -23.49 61.67 25.06
CA ARG A 21 -24.31 62.83 24.67
C ARG A 21 -24.92 63.52 25.91
N PRO A 22 -24.65 64.81 26.16
CA PRO A 22 -25.21 65.51 27.31
C PRO A 22 -26.74 65.63 27.21
N THR A 23 -27.43 65.43 28.32
CA THR A 23 -28.88 65.61 28.43
C THR A 23 -29.19 66.68 29.48
N VAL A 24 -30.35 67.33 29.37
CA VAL A 24 -30.75 68.39 30.32
C VAL A 24 -30.71 67.89 31.76
N SER A 25 -31.11 66.64 32.03
CA SER A 25 -31.11 66.06 33.38
C SER A 25 -29.70 65.82 33.93
N THR A 26 -28.76 65.35 33.09
CA THR A 26 -27.38 65.07 33.50
C THR A 26 -26.57 66.34 33.69
N VAL A 27 -26.79 67.34 32.84
CA VAL A 27 -26.15 68.66 32.93
C VAL A 27 -26.70 69.45 34.12
N ARG A 28 -28.01 69.37 34.39
CA ARG A 28 -28.62 69.97 35.59
C ARG A 28 -28.02 69.41 36.87
N ALA A 29 -27.88 68.08 36.96
CA ALA A 29 -27.32 67.41 38.13
C ALA A 29 -25.83 67.76 38.32
N ALA A 30 -25.07 67.87 37.23
CA ALA A 30 -23.62 68.16 37.28
C ALA A 30 -23.29 69.64 37.52
N ALA A 31 -24.14 70.58 37.06
CA ALA A 31 -23.93 72.02 37.21
C ALA A 31 -24.66 72.64 38.42
N GLY A 32 -25.64 71.92 39.00
CA GLY A 32 -26.42 72.39 40.16
C GLY A 32 -27.32 73.60 39.86
N VAL A 33 -27.89 73.64 38.65
CA VAL A 33 -28.70 74.77 38.14
C VAL A 33 -30.18 74.42 38.01
N SER A 34 -31.02 75.43 37.74
CA SER A 34 -32.45 75.20 37.47
C SER A 34 -32.66 74.45 36.15
N ASN A 35 -33.82 73.81 35.99
CA ASN A 35 -34.17 73.14 34.73
C ASN A 35 -34.26 74.10 33.54
N ALA A 36 -34.71 75.34 33.79
CA ALA A 36 -34.82 76.37 32.77
C ALA A 36 -33.44 76.80 32.26
N ASP A 37 -32.49 77.04 33.16
CA ASP A 37 -31.12 77.42 32.81
C ASP A 37 -30.37 76.28 32.11
N ALA A 38 -30.54 75.04 32.59
CA ALA A 38 -29.95 73.86 31.94
C ALA A 38 -30.47 73.68 30.51
N THR A 39 -31.78 73.85 30.28
CA THR A 39 -32.36 73.71 28.93
C THR A 39 -31.87 74.82 27.99
N ARG A 40 -31.83 76.07 28.48
CA ARG A 40 -31.39 77.22 27.68
C ARG A 40 -29.92 77.12 27.31
N TYR A 41 -29.04 77.01 28.30
CA TYR A 41 -27.60 77.04 28.06
C TYR A 41 -27.05 75.75 27.44
N LEU A 42 -27.68 74.60 27.65
CA LEU A 42 -27.31 73.38 26.92
C LEU A 42 -27.64 73.49 25.42
N LYS A 43 -28.75 74.14 25.08
CA LYS A 43 -29.09 74.42 23.69
C LYS A 43 -28.10 75.40 23.06
N GLU A 44 -27.81 76.51 23.74
CA GLU A 44 -26.78 77.47 23.29
C GLU A 44 -25.41 76.79 23.09
N TRP A 45 -24.98 75.94 24.03
CA TRP A 45 -23.74 75.17 23.91
C TRP A 45 -23.75 74.19 22.73
N SER A 46 -24.86 73.48 22.50
CA SER A 46 -24.99 72.54 21.38
C SER A 46 -24.93 73.28 20.04
N ASP A 47 -25.59 74.43 19.94
CA ASP A 47 -25.61 75.25 18.73
C ASP A 47 -24.21 75.84 18.45
N GLU A 48 -23.52 76.35 19.49
CA GLU A 48 -22.14 76.85 19.39
C GLU A 48 -21.15 75.75 19.01
N ARG A 49 -21.25 74.55 19.59
CA ARG A 49 -20.38 73.42 19.24
C ARG A 49 -20.61 72.94 17.82
N GLN A 50 -21.86 72.92 17.36
CA GLN A 50 -22.17 72.54 15.98
C GLN A 50 -21.67 73.58 14.98
N ALA A 51 -21.73 74.87 15.32
CA ALA A 51 -21.14 75.95 14.53
C ALA A 51 -19.59 75.91 14.52
N ALA A 52 -18.95 75.53 15.63
CA ALA A 52 -17.50 75.32 15.67
C ALA A 52 -17.09 74.08 14.85
N GLY A 53 -17.91 73.02 14.84
CA GLY A 53 -17.70 71.82 14.02
C GLY A 53 -17.77 72.07 12.52
N SER A 54 -18.55 73.06 12.07
CA SER A 54 -18.61 73.48 10.67
C SER A 54 -17.48 74.45 10.25
N GLN A 55 -16.62 74.86 11.19
CA GLN A 55 -15.44 75.71 10.95
C GLN A 55 -14.13 74.90 10.84
N LEU A 56 -14.20 73.59 10.66
CA LEU A 56 -13.03 72.84 10.18
C LEU A 56 -12.70 73.31 8.77
N ALA A 57 -11.64 74.11 8.64
CA ALA A 57 -11.16 74.61 7.36
C ALA A 57 -11.00 73.43 6.38
N ALA A 58 -11.47 73.60 5.14
CA ALA A 58 -11.35 72.58 4.11
C ALA A 58 -9.89 72.09 4.02
N THR A 59 -9.70 70.77 4.06
CA THR A 59 -8.37 70.16 3.94
C THR A 59 -7.67 70.73 2.69
N PRO A 60 -6.46 71.29 2.81
CA PRO A 60 -5.76 71.90 1.68
C PRO A 60 -5.65 70.93 0.50
N ALA A 61 -5.99 71.40 -0.71
CA ALA A 61 -5.97 70.58 -1.92
C ALA A 61 -4.61 69.92 -2.17
N THR A 62 -3.51 70.58 -1.79
CA THR A 62 -2.15 70.06 -1.88
C THR A 62 -1.93 68.79 -1.04
N LEU A 63 -2.57 68.69 0.13
CA LEU A 63 -2.52 67.48 0.96
C LEU A 63 -3.34 66.35 0.35
N LEU A 64 -4.49 66.66 -0.24
CA LEU A 64 -5.31 65.66 -0.96
C LEU A 64 -4.57 65.12 -2.19
N GLU A 65 -3.90 65.98 -2.95
CA GLU A 65 -3.07 65.56 -4.09
C GLU A 65 -1.88 64.71 -3.65
N ALA A 66 -1.19 65.10 -2.57
CA ALA A 66 -0.08 64.32 -2.03
C ALA A 66 -0.54 62.93 -1.54
N ALA A 67 -1.67 62.87 -0.85
CA ALA A 67 -2.27 61.62 -0.40
C ALA A 67 -2.69 60.73 -1.58
N ALA A 68 -3.31 61.32 -2.61
CA ALA A 68 -3.69 60.59 -3.82
C ALA A 68 -2.48 60.06 -4.59
N ARG A 69 -1.40 60.84 -4.71
CA ARG A 69 -0.15 60.39 -5.33
C ARG A 69 0.48 59.24 -4.55
N LEU A 70 0.55 59.34 -3.22
CA LEU A 70 1.14 58.29 -2.37
C LEU A 70 0.30 57.01 -2.39
N ALA A 71 -1.02 57.12 -2.38
CA ALA A 71 -1.91 55.98 -2.55
C ALA A 71 -1.74 55.33 -3.94
N GLY A 72 -1.59 56.14 -4.99
CA GLY A 72 -1.34 55.67 -6.35
C GLY A 72 0.00 54.94 -6.48
N THR A 73 1.08 55.47 -5.90
CA THR A 73 2.40 54.80 -5.91
C THR A 73 2.37 53.51 -5.10
N ALA A 74 1.78 53.53 -3.90
CA ALA A 74 1.66 52.34 -3.07
C ALA A 74 0.83 51.24 -3.74
N TRP A 75 -0.26 51.61 -4.44
CA TRP A 75 -1.05 50.68 -5.22
C TRP A 75 -0.27 50.09 -6.40
N ALA A 76 0.43 50.93 -7.17
CA ALA A 76 1.23 50.48 -8.30
C ALA A 76 2.37 49.53 -7.89
N GLU A 77 3.04 49.81 -6.77
CA GLU A 77 4.06 48.93 -6.20
C GLU A 77 3.45 47.61 -5.71
N ALA A 78 2.31 47.67 -5.01
CA ALA A 78 1.61 46.49 -4.53
C ALA A 78 1.13 45.61 -5.70
N SER A 79 0.58 46.20 -6.76
CA SER A 79 0.14 45.46 -7.95
C SER A 79 1.32 44.86 -8.70
N GLY A 80 2.41 45.62 -8.90
CA GLY A 80 3.61 45.10 -9.56
C GLY A 80 4.24 43.93 -8.79
N LEU A 81 4.26 44.00 -7.46
CA LEU A 81 4.75 42.91 -6.61
C LEU A 81 3.81 41.70 -6.61
N ALA A 82 2.49 41.91 -6.68
CA ALA A 82 1.53 40.83 -6.83
C ALA A 82 1.68 40.11 -8.19
N ASP A 83 1.81 40.86 -9.28
CA ASP A 83 2.02 40.32 -10.63
C ASP A 83 3.33 39.54 -10.71
N ALA A 84 4.42 40.08 -10.15
CA ALA A 84 5.71 39.39 -10.11
C ALA A 84 5.64 38.07 -9.32
N ARG A 85 4.92 38.05 -8.18
CA ARG A 85 4.71 36.82 -7.40
C ARG A 85 3.85 35.83 -8.18
N HIS A 86 2.78 36.28 -8.83
CA HIS A 86 1.92 35.43 -9.63
C HIS A 86 2.69 34.77 -10.77
N ALA A 87 3.45 35.56 -11.54
CA ALA A 87 4.28 35.04 -12.62
C ALA A 87 5.32 34.03 -12.13
N SER A 88 5.93 34.27 -10.96
CA SER A 88 6.87 33.33 -10.34
C SER A 88 6.20 32.00 -9.94
N VAL A 89 4.99 32.05 -9.39
CA VAL A 89 4.24 30.85 -9.01
C VAL A 89 3.80 30.09 -10.25
N GLU A 90 3.29 30.77 -11.28
CA GLU A 90 2.91 30.15 -12.55
C GLU A 90 4.09 29.47 -13.23
N ALA A 91 5.27 30.09 -13.25
CA ALA A 91 6.47 29.50 -13.81
C ALA A 91 6.89 28.24 -13.03
N THR A 92 6.86 28.29 -11.69
CA THR A 92 7.16 27.13 -10.85
C THR A 92 6.16 26.00 -11.09
N TRP A 93 4.86 26.30 -11.15
CA TRP A 93 3.83 25.31 -11.43
C TRP A 93 3.92 24.70 -12.82
N ALA A 94 4.24 25.51 -13.83
CA ALA A 94 4.45 25.01 -15.18
C ALA A 94 5.65 24.06 -15.24
N GLN A 95 6.71 24.36 -14.49
CA GLN A 95 7.88 23.48 -14.40
C GLN A 95 7.54 22.19 -13.64
N GLU A 96 6.93 22.27 -12.46
CA GLU A 96 6.50 21.08 -11.70
C GLU A 96 5.58 20.18 -12.51
N ARG A 97 4.68 20.75 -13.33
CA ARG A 97 3.81 19.97 -14.20
C ARG A 97 4.61 19.21 -15.24
N LYS A 98 5.57 19.87 -15.91
CA LYS A 98 6.45 19.21 -16.88
C LYS A 98 7.27 18.11 -16.25
N ASP A 99 7.83 18.36 -15.06
CA ASP A 99 8.65 17.37 -14.35
C ASP A 99 7.81 16.16 -13.93
N ARG A 100 6.59 16.39 -13.41
CA ARG A 100 5.64 15.31 -13.10
C ARG A 100 5.19 14.54 -14.34
N ASP A 101 4.89 15.23 -15.43
CA ASP A 101 4.49 14.57 -16.68
C ASP A 101 5.63 13.71 -17.23
N ALA A 102 6.89 14.15 -17.08
CA ALA A 102 8.06 13.36 -17.45
C ALA A 102 8.25 12.13 -16.54
N GLU A 103 8.14 12.30 -15.22
CA GLU A 103 8.22 11.19 -14.26
C GLU A 103 7.10 10.16 -14.50
N ILE A 104 5.87 10.61 -14.75
CA ILE A 104 4.75 9.73 -15.10
C ILE A 104 5.06 8.97 -16.40
N ALA A 105 5.61 9.64 -17.42
CA ALA A 105 5.97 8.98 -18.67
C ALA A 105 7.06 7.91 -18.48
N GLU A 106 8.08 8.18 -17.66
CA GLU A 106 9.11 7.18 -17.31
C GLU A 106 8.50 6.00 -16.54
N LEU A 107 7.67 6.25 -15.53
CA LEU A 107 7.03 5.19 -14.75
C LEU A 107 6.09 4.31 -15.59
N VAL A 108 5.38 4.90 -16.56
CA VAL A 108 4.55 4.15 -17.51
C VAL A 108 5.43 3.27 -18.40
N ALA A 109 6.51 3.82 -18.95
CA ALA A 109 7.43 3.05 -19.80
C ALA A 109 8.09 1.89 -19.03
N ASP A 110 8.47 2.10 -17.77
CA ASP A 110 9.00 1.05 -16.92
C ASP A 110 7.95 -0.02 -16.57
N LEU A 111 6.70 0.39 -16.32
CA LEU A 111 5.61 -0.54 -16.05
C LEU A 111 5.30 -1.40 -17.29
N ASP A 112 5.27 -0.79 -18.47
CA ASP A 112 5.05 -1.50 -19.74
C ASP A 112 6.17 -2.53 -19.97
N ARG A 113 7.43 -2.11 -19.80
CA ARG A 113 8.59 -3.01 -19.90
C ARG A 113 8.51 -4.17 -18.91
N LEU A 114 8.23 -3.90 -17.63
CA LEU A 114 8.13 -4.95 -16.62
C LEU A 114 6.96 -5.91 -16.91
N THR A 115 5.88 -5.40 -17.48
CA THR A 115 4.73 -6.21 -17.90
C THR A 115 5.12 -7.15 -19.04
N GLU A 116 5.82 -6.65 -20.06
CA GLU A 116 6.33 -7.46 -21.17
C GLU A 116 7.34 -8.52 -20.70
N GLU A 117 8.27 -8.15 -19.82
CA GLU A 117 9.25 -9.07 -19.23
C GLU A 117 8.53 -10.18 -18.44
N LYS A 118 7.54 -9.81 -17.62
CA LYS A 118 6.73 -10.75 -16.84
C LYS A 118 5.90 -11.68 -17.72
N ASP A 119 5.27 -11.16 -18.79
CA ASP A 119 4.51 -11.98 -19.72
C ASP A 119 5.39 -12.97 -20.48
N THR A 120 6.58 -12.53 -20.89
CA THR A 120 7.59 -13.39 -21.52
C THR A 120 8.05 -14.50 -20.56
N ALA A 121 8.36 -14.14 -19.30
CA ALA A 121 8.78 -15.11 -18.29
C ALA A 121 7.68 -16.13 -17.96
N VAL A 122 6.43 -15.68 -17.83
CA VAL A 122 5.28 -16.57 -17.57
C VAL A 122 5.06 -17.52 -18.74
N SER A 123 5.14 -17.03 -19.98
CA SER A 123 5.01 -17.87 -21.17
C SER A 123 6.10 -18.94 -21.23
N ALA A 124 7.36 -18.55 -20.98
CA ALA A 124 8.49 -19.49 -20.95
C ALA A 124 8.35 -20.55 -19.85
N LEU A 125 7.92 -20.15 -18.64
CA LEU A 125 7.68 -21.08 -17.54
C LEU A 125 6.51 -22.02 -17.85
N ALA A 126 5.42 -21.53 -18.44
CA ALA A 126 4.29 -22.35 -18.83
C ALA A 126 4.70 -23.42 -19.86
N ALA A 127 5.46 -23.03 -20.88
CA ALA A 127 6.00 -23.97 -21.87
C ALA A 127 6.91 -25.02 -21.22
N ARG A 128 7.76 -24.63 -20.25
CA ARG A 128 8.63 -25.57 -19.54
C ARG A 128 7.83 -26.56 -18.69
N VAL A 129 6.76 -26.10 -18.05
CA VAL A 129 5.86 -26.97 -17.28
C VAL A 129 5.19 -27.99 -18.20
N GLU A 130 4.68 -27.56 -19.35
CA GLU A 130 4.07 -28.46 -20.34
C GLU A 130 5.07 -29.51 -20.86
N GLU A 131 6.30 -29.09 -21.18
CA GLU A 131 7.37 -29.99 -21.60
C GLU A 131 7.69 -31.04 -20.52
N LEU A 132 7.84 -30.62 -19.27
CA LEU A 132 8.12 -31.52 -18.15
C LEU A 132 6.96 -32.48 -17.88
N GLN A 133 5.72 -32.02 -18.02
CA GLN A 133 4.54 -32.87 -17.92
C GLN A 133 4.51 -33.94 -19.02
N GLY A 134 4.87 -33.55 -20.25
CA GLY A 134 5.02 -34.49 -21.37
C GLY A 134 6.10 -35.54 -21.10
N GLN A 135 7.27 -35.11 -20.63
CA GLN A 135 8.36 -36.02 -20.26
C GLN A 135 7.96 -36.99 -19.14
N LEU A 136 7.25 -36.48 -18.12
CA LEU A 136 6.76 -37.32 -17.02
C LEU A 136 5.76 -38.36 -17.52
N ALA A 137 4.86 -38.00 -18.42
CA ALA A 137 3.90 -38.93 -19.02
C ALA A 137 4.58 -40.04 -19.82
N VAL A 138 5.62 -39.72 -20.60
CA VAL A 138 6.42 -40.71 -21.34
C VAL A 138 7.14 -41.65 -20.38
N LEU A 139 7.86 -41.12 -19.39
CA LEU A 139 8.56 -41.94 -18.40
C LEU A 139 7.60 -42.84 -17.60
N ALA A 140 6.41 -42.34 -17.28
CA ALA A 140 5.39 -43.15 -16.61
C ALA A 140 4.92 -44.33 -17.49
N ALA A 141 4.75 -44.11 -18.79
CA ALA A 141 4.40 -45.17 -19.74
C ALA A 141 5.54 -46.20 -19.87
N GLU A 142 6.79 -45.76 -19.99
CA GLU A 142 7.97 -46.64 -20.06
C GLU A 142 8.11 -47.51 -18.81
N VAL A 143 7.86 -46.96 -17.62
CA VAL A 143 7.89 -47.72 -16.36
C VAL A 143 6.78 -48.77 -16.31
N GLU A 144 5.58 -48.47 -16.80
CA GLU A 144 4.51 -49.48 -16.85
C GLU A 144 4.79 -50.57 -17.89
N GLU A 145 5.39 -50.22 -19.02
CA GLU A 145 5.86 -51.19 -20.01
C GLU A 145 6.97 -52.07 -19.43
N SER A 146 7.96 -51.50 -18.74
CA SER A 146 9.03 -52.26 -18.09
C SER A 146 8.47 -53.23 -17.04
N ARG A 147 7.50 -52.78 -16.22
CA ARG A 147 6.80 -53.66 -15.27
C ARG A 147 6.03 -54.78 -15.96
N ALA A 148 5.40 -54.51 -17.10
CA ALA A 148 4.68 -55.53 -17.86
C ALA A 148 5.65 -56.59 -18.43
N THR A 149 6.79 -56.15 -18.98
CA THR A 149 7.83 -57.05 -19.49
C THR A 149 8.47 -57.88 -18.37
N GLU A 150 8.76 -57.27 -17.21
CA GLU A 150 9.25 -57.98 -16.02
C GLU A 150 8.29 -59.09 -15.58
N ARG A 151 6.98 -58.81 -15.53
CA ARG A 151 5.96 -59.82 -15.18
C ARG A 151 5.90 -60.96 -16.20
N ALA A 152 6.01 -60.64 -17.50
CA ALA A 152 6.01 -61.65 -18.56
C ALA A 152 7.24 -62.56 -18.48
N VAL A 153 8.44 -61.98 -18.30
CA VAL A 153 9.69 -62.71 -18.13
C VAL A 153 9.65 -63.58 -16.86
N ALA A 154 9.11 -63.06 -15.75
CA ALA A 154 8.95 -63.83 -14.53
C ALA A 154 8.00 -65.03 -14.70
N ALA A 155 6.91 -64.86 -15.46
CA ALA A 155 5.99 -65.96 -15.78
C ALA A 155 6.64 -67.03 -16.65
N GLU A 156 7.39 -66.63 -17.68
CA GLU A 156 8.15 -67.56 -18.54
C GLU A 156 9.24 -68.31 -17.75
N ALA A 157 9.95 -67.62 -16.86
CA ALA A 157 10.93 -68.22 -15.97
C ALA A 157 10.29 -69.27 -15.03
N ALA A 158 9.10 -68.99 -14.50
CA ALA A 158 8.37 -69.94 -13.68
C ALA A 158 7.89 -71.17 -14.47
N GLU A 159 7.42 -70.97 -15.71
CA GLU A 159 7.01 -72.08 -16.60
C GLU A 159 8.21 -72.96 -17.00
N THR A 160 9.33 -72.36 -17.38
CA THR A 160 10.55 -73.08 -17.73
C THR A 160 11.12 -73.84 -16.53
N ALA A 161 11.12 -73.25 -15.34
CA ALA A 161 11.50 -73.95 -14.09
C ALA A 161 10.59 -75.16 -13.83
N THR A 162 9.28 -75.04 -14.06
CA THR A 162 8.33 -76.14 -13.91
C THR A 162 8.61 -77.26 -14.93
N LYS A 163 8.88 -76.92 -16.19
CA LYS A 163 9.25 -77.88 -17.24
C LYS A 163 10.56 -78.59 -16.92
N LEU A 164 11.55 -77.87 -16.41
CA LEU A 164 12.84 -78.43 -16.00
C LEU A 164 12.65 -79.43 -14.85
N ALA A 165 11.94 -79.04 -13.78
CA ALA A 165 11.64 -79.95 -12.67
C ALA A 165 10.89 -81.21 -13.13
N ALA A 166 9.96 -81.09 -14.08
CA ALA A 166 9.26 -82.24 -14.65
C ALA A 166 10.19 -83.12 -15.52
N ALA A 167 11.16 -82.54 -16.22
CA ALA A 167 12.16 -83.28 -16.98
C ALA A 167 13.12 -84.04 -16.05
N ASP A 168 13.64 -83.38 -15.02
CA ASP A 168 14.53 -83.98 -14.01
C ASP A 168 13.83 -85.15 -13.28
N ALA A 169 12.54 -85.01 -12.96
CA ALA A 169 11.74 -86.07 -12.36
C ALA A 169 11.57 -87.28 -13.31
N ARG A 170 11.38 -87.05 -14.61
CA ARG A 170 11.31 -88.12 -15.61
C ARG A 170 12.65 -88.82 -15.80
N ASP A 171 13.75 -88.07 -15.82
CA ASP A 171 15.09 -88.62 -15.97
C ASP A 171 15.45 -89.50 -14.76
N THR A 172 15.19 -88.99 -13.54
CA THR A 172 15.32 -89.76 -12.30
C THR A 172 14.51 -91.06 -12.34
N ALA A 173 13.25 -91.00 -12.79
CA ALA A 173 12.40 -92.17 -12.89
C ALA A 173 12.87 -93.17 -13.97
N MET A 174 13.36 -92.67 -15.11
CA MET A 174 13.91 -93.50 -16.18
C MET A 174 15.21 -94.20 -15.73
N GLN A 175 16.09 -93.48 -15.03
CA GLN A 175 17.30 -94.04 -14.46
C GLN A 175 16.98 -95.13 -13.42
N ALA A 176 16.04 -94.87 -12.50
CA ALA A 176 15.59 -95.87 -11.53
C ALA A 176 15.00 -97.13 -12.21
N ALA A 177 14.21 -96.95 -13.29
CA ALA A 177 13.67 -98.06 -14.07
C ALA A 177 14.77 -98.85 -14.79
N TYR A 178 15.77 -98.16 -15.36
CA TYR A 178 16.92 -98.78 -16.01
C TYR A 178 17.78 -99.59 -15.02
N GLU A 179 18.07 -99.02 -13.85
CA GLU A 179 18.77 -99.71 -12.75
C GLU A 179 18.01 -100.96 -12.28
N ALA A 180 16.68 -100.88 -12.14
CA ALA A 180 15.84 -102.03 -11.81
C ALA A 180 15.87 -103.13 -12.88
N LEU A 181 15.90 -102.76 -14.17
CA LEU A 181 16.06 -103.71 -15.28
C LEU A 181 17.44 -104.37 -15.27
N LEU A 182 18.51 -103.60 -15.04
CA LEU A 182 19.87 -104.14 -14.90
C LEU A 182 19.95 -105.12 -13.73
N ALA A 183 19.36 -104.80 -12.57
CA ALA A 183 19.32 -105.70 -11.42
C ALA A 183 18.58 -107.02 -11.71
N ARG A 184 17.60 -107.01 -12.62
CA ARG A 184 16.87 -108.21 -13.05
C ARG A 184 17.64 -109.07 -14.05
N ILE A 185 18.51 -108.46 -14.87
CA ILE A 185 19.27 -109.14 -15.93
C ILE A 185 20.65 -109.59 -15.43
N ALA A 186 21.22 -108.90 -14.43
CA ALA A 186 22.41 -109.36 -13.73
C ALA A 186 22.09 -110.67 -13.00
N PRO A 187 22.75 -111.79 -13.32
CA PRO A 187 22.56 -113.03 -12.56
C PRO A 187 23.04 -112.82 -11.13
N ALA A 188 22.26 -113.26 -10.14
CA ALA A 188 22.75 -113.45 -8.79
C ALA A 188 23.97 -114.39 -8.88
N GLY A 189 25.17 -113.85 -8.64
CA GLY A 189 26.33 -114.68 -8.42
C GLY A 189 26.05 -115.65 -7.26
N PRO A 190 26.37 -116.94 -7.39
CA PRO A 190 26.27 -117.88 -6.29
C PRO A 190 27.42 -117.65 -5.29
N GLY A 191 27.09 -117.58 -3.99
CA GLY A 191 28.02 -117.57 -2.85
C GLY A 191 28.13 -116.19 -2.18
N ALA A 192 27.82 -115.98 -0.90
CA ALA A 192 28.05 -116.86 0.23
C ALA A 192 26.88 -116.86 1.23
N ALA A 193 26.43 -118.06 1.56
CA ALA A 193 25.81 -118.32 2.85
C ALA A 193 26.91 -118.46 3.92
N ASP A 194 26.60 -117.96 5.11
CA ASP A 194 26.96 -118.54 6.41
C ASP A 194 28.41 -118.33 6.92
N GLN A 195 28.60 -117.50 7.96
CA GLN A 195 28.76 -117.95 9.37
C GLN A 195 29.25 -116.85 10.34
N GLY A 196 28.73 -116.91 11.58
CA GLY A 196 29.29 -116.35 12.82
C GLY A 196 28.52 -115.14 13.33
N THR A 197 27.74 -115.13 14.42
CA THR A 197 27.90 -115.79 15.74
C THR A 197 29.36 -115.99 16.13
N ASP A 198 29.96 -114.97 16.74
CA ASP A 198 30.39 -115.16 18.12
C ASP A 198 30.31 -113.86 18.93
N HIS A 199 30.06 -114.06 20.21
CA HIS A 199 29.81 -113.12 21.29
C HIS A 199 31.14 -112.57 21.86
N VAL A 200 31.01 -111.71 22.89
CA VAL A 200 32.06 -111.25 23.85
C VAL A 200 32.75 -109.94 23.46
N GLU A 201 32.36 -108.79 24.03
CA GLU A 201 32.77 -108.22 25.34
C GLU A 201 34.16 -107.55 25.26
N ASP A 202 34.19 -106.24 25.56
CA ASP A 202 35.03 -105.61 26.60
C ASP A 202 35.61 -104.23 26.16
N GLN A 203 35.28 -103.22 26.99
CA GLN A 203 35.88 -101.88 27.16
C GLN A 203 35.61 -100.75 26.15
#